data_AF-A0A1E5V916-F1
#
_entry.id   AF-A0A1E5V916-F1
#
_cell.length_a   1.000
_cell.length_b   1.000
_cell.length_c   1.000
_cell.angle_alpha   90.00
_cell.angle_beta   90.00
_cell.angle_gamma   90.00
#
_symmetry.space_group_name_H-M   'P 1'
#
loop_
_entity.id
_entity.type
_entity.pdbx_description
1 polymer ?
#
loop_
_entity_poly.entity_id
_entity_poly.type
_entity_poly.pdbx_seq_one_letter_code
_entity_poly.pdbx_strand_id
1 'polypeptide(L)'
;LSLHKWVKLHYHGRADAVVDPALVRMVQDQTPEVRRMWDVAIGELLELGILCTQEQASTRPTMMDAADDLDRLKRYIGGDTTATFASSLGFSSTILEDISID
;
A
#
# COMPACT_ATOMS: atom_id res chain seq x y z
N LEU A 1 -23.36 3.98 11.52
CA LEU A 1 -22.26 4.66 10.81
C LEU A 1 -22.07 3.93 9.47
N SER A 2 -21.93 4.61 8.32
CA SER A 2 -21.60 3.92 7.06
C SER A 2 -20.12 3.54 7.03
N LEU A 3 -19.74 2.56 6.22
CA LEU A 3 -18.34 2.14 6.04
C LEU A 3 -17.45 3.36 5.74
N HIS A 4 -17.82 4.18 4.76
CA HIS A 4 -17.08 5.38 4.34
C HIS A 4 -16.89 6.38 5.47
N LYS A 5 -17.93 6.59 6.30
CA LYS A 5 -17.85 7.48 7.45
C LYS A 5 -16.98 6.90 8.56
N TRP A 6 -17.05 5.58 8.80
CA TRP A 6 -16.19 4.91 9.76
C TRP A 6 -14.73 5.02 9.34
N VAL A 7 -14.41 4.68 8.09
CA VAL A 7 -13.03 4.74 7.60
C VAL A 7 -12.50 6.18 7.66
N LYS A 8 -13.25 7.20 7.19
CA LYS A 8 -12.79 8.60 7.29
C LYS A 8 -12.59 9.11 8.72
N LEU A 9 -13.34 8.59 9.70
CA LEU A 9 -13.24 9.01 11.10
C LEU A 9 -12.12 8.29 11.86
N HIS A 10 -11.83 7.04 11.48
CA HIS A 10 -10.87 6.20 12.18
C HIS A 10 -9.52 6.10 11.48
N TYR A 11 -9.49 6.30 10.17
CA TYR A 11 -8.29 6.31 9.34
C TYR A 11 -7.78 7.76 9.16
N HIS A 12 -6.93 8.19 10.09
CA HIS A 12 -6.17 9.46 10.01
C HIS A 12 -4.70 9.17 9.65
N GLY A 13 -4.46 8.32 8.65
CA GLY A 13 -3.11 7.83 8.34
C GLY A 13 -2.56 6.83 9.38
N ARG A 14 -3.46 6.24 10.16
CA ARG A 14 -3.15 5.21 11.16
C ARG A 14 -3.49 3.83 10.61
N ALA A 15 -2.59 3.28 9.82
CA ALA A 15 -2.71 1.92 9.29
C ALA A 15 -2.88 0.88 10.41
N ASP A 16 -2.27 1.11 11.57
CA ASP A 16 -2.37 0.27 12.78
C ASP A 16 -3.79 0.13 13.32
N ALA A 17 -4.70 1.07 13.01
CA ALA A 17 -6.08 1.01 13.47
C ALA A 17 -6.95 0.04 12.64
N VAL A 18 -6.49 -0.36 11.45
CA VAL A 18 -7.29 -1.11 10.46
C VAL A 18 -6.58 -2.36 9.91
N VAL A 19 -5.29 -2.50 10.18
CA VAL A 19 -4.47 -3.65 9.75
C VAL A 19 -4.29 -4.63 10.90
N ASP A 20 -4.19 -5.91 10.56
CA ASP A 20 -3.93 -6.98 11.53
C ASP A 20 -2.67 -6.66 12.38
N PRO A 21 -2.76 -6.74 13.73
CA PRO A 21 -1.61 -6.49 14.61
C PRO A 21 -0.37 -7.33 14.29
N ALA A 22 -0.52 -8.54 13.74
CA ALA A 22 0.60 -9.37 13.29
C ALA A 22 1.36 -8.72 12.13
N LEU A 23 0.65 -8.15 11.16
CA LEU A 23 1.25 -7.42 10.03
C LEU A 23 1.93 -6.13 10.51
N VAL A 24 1.31 -5.42 11.46
CA VAL A 24 1.93 -4.22 12.07
C VAL A 24 3.27 -4.57 12.71
N ARG A 25 3.35 -5.69 13.43
CA ARG A 25 4.61 -6.17 14.03
C ARG A 25 5.67 -6.51 12.99
N MET A 26 5.29 -7.17 11.89
CA MET A 26 6.24 -7.47 10.81
C MET A 26 6.88 -6.22 10.20
N VAL A 27 6.14 -5.11 10.12
CA VAL A 27 6.64 -3.82 9.61
C VAL A 27 7.41 -3.01 10.67
N GLN A 28 7.17 -3.26 11.96
CA GLN A 28 7.93 -2.61 13.04
C GLN A 28 9.41 -2.97 13.00
N ASP A 29 9.75 -4.18 12.55
CA ASP A 29 11.15 -4.64 12.44
C ASP A 29 11.86 -4.15 11.16
N GLN A 30 11.15 -3.43 10.28
CA GLN A 30 11.67 -2.90 9.02
C GLN A 30 12.24 -1.48 9.16
N THR A 31 12.97 -1.03 8.14
CA THR A 31 13.49 0.35 8.09
C THR A 31 12.37 1.38 8.03
N PRO A 32 12.60 2.63 8.49
CA PRO A 32 11.60 3.70 8.42
C PRO A 32 11.05 3.96 7.01
N GLU A 33 11.87 3.75 5.97
CA GLU A 33 11.49 3.92 4.57
C GLU A 33 10.50 2.84 4.14
N VAL A 34 10.79 1.59 4.46
CA VAL A 34 9.90 0.45 4.17
C VAL A 34 8.58 0.62 4.93
N ARG A 35 8.62 1.07 6.19
CA ARG A 35 7.40 1.37 6.97
C ARG A 35 6.54 2.44 6.31
N ARG A 36 7.13 3.56 5.88
CA ARG A 36 6.40 4.61 5.16
C ARG A 36 5.82 4.11 3.84
N MET A 37 6.54 3.26 3.12
CA MET A 37 6.06 2.66 1.88
C MET A 37 4.80 1.82 2.12
N TRP A 38 4.79 1.01 3.19
CA TRP A 38 3.61 0.24 3.60
C TRP A 38 2.45 1.12 4.05
N ASP A 39 2.70 2.18 4.82
CA ASP A 39 1.66 3.13 5.24
C ASP A 39 0.97 3.78 4.03
N VAL A 40 1.74 4.18 3.02
CA VAL A 40 1.22 4.70 1.75
C VAL A 40 0.39 3.62 1.05
N ALA A 41 0.93 2.41 0.89
CA ALA A 41 0.23 1.33 0.20
C ALA A 41 -1.11 0.95 0.84
N ILE A 42 -1.16 0.91 2.17
CA ILE A 42 -2.38 0.65 2.93
C ILE A 42 -3.40 1.77 2.70
N GLY A 43 -2.95 3.02 2.67
CA GLY A 43 -3.80 4.17 2.35
C GLY A 43 -4.43 4.10 0.96
N GLU A 44 -3.62 3.81 -0.05
CA GLU A 44 -4.08 3.69 -1.45
C GLU A 44 -5.10 2.54 -1.60
N LEU A 45 -4.85 1.38 -0.96
CA LEU A 45 -5.79 0.25 -0.97
C LEU A 45 -7.12 0.59 -0.29
N LEU A 46 -7.08 1.32 0.83
CA LEU A 46 -8.28 1.75 1.53
C LEU A 46 -9.08 2.75 0.69
N GLU A 47 -8.41 3.71 0.05
CA GLU A 47 -9.06 4.69 -0.80
C GLU A 47 -9.72 4.03 -2.02
N LEU A 48 -9.03 3.10 -2.68
CA LEU A 48 -9.60 2.30 -3.77
C LEU A 48 -10.79 1.46 -3.27
N GLY A 49 -10.70 0.82 -2.10
CA GLY A 49 -11.82 0.08 -1.50
C GLY A 49 -13.04 0.96 -1.21
N ILE A 50 -12.83 2.19 -0.75
CA ILE A 50 -13.90 3.19 -0.54
C ILE A 50 -14.57 3.56 -1.87
N LEU A 51 -13.80 3.74 -2.94
CA LEU A 51 -14.32 4.02 -4.29
C LEU A 51 -15.15 2.84 -4.83
N CYS A 52 -14.65 1.61 -4.67
CA CYS A 52 -15.34 0.38 -5.08
C CYS A 52 -16.68 0.16 -4.34
N THR A 53 -16.82 0.69 -3.13
CA THR A 53 -17.99 0.47 -2.25
C THR A 53 -18.97 1.65 -2.24
N GLN A 54 -18.82 2.64 -3.12
CA GLN A 54 -19.75 3.79 -3.20
C GLN A 54 -21.21 3.33 -3.37
N GLU A 55 -22.15 4.02 -2.72
CA GLU A 55 -23.57 3.66 -2.82
C GLU A 55 -24.07 3.79 -4.27
N GLN A 56 -23.69 4.88 -4.94
CA GLN A 56 -24.00 5.12 -6.33
C GLN A 56 -23.11 4.26 -7.25
N ALA A 57 -23.71 3.42 -8.09
CA ALA A 57 -22.94 2.54 -8.97
C ALA A 57 -22.09 3.29 -10.01
N SER A 58 -22.54 4.46 -10.47
CA SER A 58 -21.84 5.26 -11.48
C SER A 58 -20.62 6.01 -10.96
N THR A 59 -20.37 6.03 -9.65
CA THR A 59 -19.17 6.63 -9.04
C THR A 59 -18.12 5.59 -8.66
N ARG A 60 -18.43 4.30 -8.84
CA ARG A 60 -17.47 3.21 -8.65
C ARG A 60 -16.54 3.14 -9.86
N PRO A 61 -15.26 2.79 -9.67
CA PRO A 61 -14.33 2.59 -10.78
C PRO A 61 -14.77 1.40 -11.63
N THR A 62 -14.37 1.40 -12.90
CA THR A 62 -14.45 0.18 -13.70
C THR A 62 -13.39 -0.81 -13.21
N MET A 63 -13.54 -2.09 -13.56
CA MET A 63 -12.50 -3.07 -13.24
C MET A 63 -11.18 -2.77 -13.98
N MET A 64 -11.22 -2.07 -15.12
CA MET A 64 -9.98 -1.66 -15.78
C MET A 64 -9.25 -0.60 -14.94
N ASP A 65 -9.97 0.43 -14.49
CA ASP A 65 -9.40 1.50 -13.65
C ASP A 65 -8.84 0.93 -12.34
N ALA A 66 -9.58 0.04 -11.67
CA ALA A 66 -9.11 -0.57 -10.44
C ALA A 66 -7.91 -1.50 -10.65
N ALA A 67 -7.81 -2.19 -11.79
CA ALA A 67 -6.63 -3.00 -12.12
C ALA A 67 -5.40 -2.12 -12.39
N ASP A 68 -5.58 -1.01 -13.10
CA ASP A 68 -4.49 -0.06 -13.38
C ASP A 68 -3.97 0.60 -12.10
N ASP A 69 -4.86 0.99 -11.17
CA ASP A 69 -4.48 1.52 -9.86
C ASP A 69 -3.69 0.49 -9.04
N LEU A 70 -4.14 -0.77 -9.04
CA LEU A 70 -3.43 -1.87 -8.36
C LEU A 70 -2.07 -2.18 -9.00
N ASP A 71 -1.95 -2.12 -10.34
CA ASP A 71 -0.67 -2.33 -11.03
C ASP A 71 0.32 -1.21 -10.71
N ARG A 72 -0.14 0.04 -10.68
CA ARG A 72 0.68 1.19 -10.27
C ARG A 72 1.16 1.03 -8.82
N LEU A 73 0.29 0.61 -7.92
CA LEU A 73 0.66 0.37 -6.53
C LEU A 73 1.65 -0.81 -6.39
N LYS A 74 1.44 -1.88 -7.15
CA LYS A 74 2.34 -3.04 -7.20
C LYS A 74 3.75 -2.62 -7.63
N ARG A 75 3.89 -1.79 -8.65
CA ARG A 75 5.20 -1.27 -9.12
C ARG A 75 5.87 -0.36 -8.08
N TYR A 76 5.07 0.46 -7.39
CA TYR A 76 5.57 1.30 -6.29
C TYR A 76 6.19 0.47 -5.16
N ILE A 77 5.50 -0.58 -4.72
CA ILE A 77 5.99 -1.51 -3.68
C ILE A 77 7.16 -2.35 -4.19
N GLY A 78 7.09 -2.79 -5.44
CA GLY A 78 7.95 -3.81 -6.03
C GLY A 78 9.35 -3.39 -6.45
N GLY A 79 9.71 -2.10 -6.39
CA GLY A 79 11.11 -1.71 -6.65
C GLY A 79 11.37 -0.59 -7.63
N ASP A 80 10.45 -0.28 -8.56
CA ASP A 80 10.75 0.70 -9.61
C ASP A 80 11.01 2.11 -9.03
N THR A 81 10.45 2.39 -7.83
CA THR A 81 10.66 3.64 -7.10
C THR A 81 11.72 3.52 -5.99
N THR A 82 11.80 2.37 -5.31
CA THR A 82 12.78 2.09 -4.25
C THR A 82 14.19 1.88 -4.79
N ALA A 83 14.38 1.36 -6.01
CA ALA A 83 15.70 1.30 -6.66
C ALA A 83 16.26 2.70 -6.92
N THR A 84 15.40 3.67 -7.30
CA THR A 84 15.79 5.07 -7.51
C THR A 84 16.14 5.76 -6.18
N PHE A 85 15.39 5.50 -5.11
CA PHE A 85 15.68 6.03 -3.76
C PHE A 85 16.89 5.36 -3.08
N ALA A 86 17.09 4.05 -3.25
CA ALA A 86 18.27 3.34 -2.75
C ALA A 86 19.54 3.78 -3.50
N SER A 87 19.43 4.03 -4.82
CA SER A 87 20.52 4.58 -5.64
C SER A 87 20.91 6.00 -5.22
N SER A 88 19.96 6.84 -4.81
CA SER A 88 20.25 8.20 -4.33
C SER A 88 20.83 8.23 -2.91
N LEU A 89 20.68 7.15 -2.14
CA LEU A 89 21.23 6.98 -0.79
C LEU A 89 22.48 6.08 -0.76
N GLY A 90 22.95 5.57 -1.91
CA GLY A 90 24.15 4.74 -2.01
C GLY A 90 24.00 3.31 -1.48
N PHE A 91 22.78 2.81 -1.31
CA PHE A 91 22.54 1.42 -0.89
C PHE A 91 22.46 0.50 -2.11
N SER A 92 23.30 -0.54 -2.11
CA SER A 92 23.38 -1.54 -3.18
C SER A 92 22.17 -2.47 -3.16
N SER A 93 21.54 -2.64 -4.31
CA SER A 93 20.36 -3.48 -4.55
C SER A 93 20.70 -4.97 -4.46
N THR A 94 20.46 -5.61 -3.32
CA THR A 94 20.62 -7.08 -3.17
C THR A 94 19.42 -7.82 -2.60
N ILE A 95 18.25 -7.20 -2.43
CA ILE A 95 17.11 -7.85 -1.75
C ILE A 95 16.20 -8.67 -2.71
N LEU A 96 16.43 -8.66 -4.03
CA LEU A 96 15.51 -9.31 -4.98
C LEU A 96 16.05 -10.54 -5.74
N GLU A 97 17.32 -10.94 -5.57
CA GLU A 97 17.85 -12.12 -6.29
C GLU A 97 17.79 -13.43 -5.49
N ASP A 98 17.47 -13.42 -4.19
CA ASP A 98 17.61 -14.62 -3.34
C ASP A 98 16.32 -15.48 -3.20
N ILE A 99 15.34 -15.33 -4.10
CA ILE A 99 14.17 -16.24 -4.21
C ILE A 99 14.19 -16.99 -5.55
N SER A 100 15.37 -17.48 -5.93
CA SER A 100 15.51 -18.57 -6.89
C SER A 100 16.19 -19.72 -6.18
N ILE A 101 15.41 -20.54 -5.48
CA ILE A 101 15.84 -21.87 -5.02
C ILE A 101 15.35 -22.84 -6.08
N ASP A 102 16.29 -23.66 -6.58
CA ASP A 102 16.16 -24.69 -7.62
C ASP A 102 14.87 -25.53 -7.62
#